data_AF-A0A2X3EV76-F1
#
_entry.id   AF-A0A2X3EV76-F1
#
_cell.length_a   1.000
_cell.length_b   1.000
_cell.length_c   1.000
_cell.angle_alpha   90.00
_cell.angle_beta   90.00
_cell.angle_gamma   90.00
#
_symmetry.space_group_name_H-M   'P 1'
#
loop_
_entity.id
_entity.type
_entity.pdbx_description
1 polymer ?
#
loop_
_entity_poly.entity_id
_entity_poly.type
_entity_poly.pdbx_seq_one_letter_code
_entity_poly.pdbx_strand_id
1 'polypeptide(L)'
;MAFFHGCYVNYNHPQLGKDLIRVVNALGTGVQLLSKEKCCGVPLIANGFFDKARKQAQSNVAAMRENTLPIIATSSTCAFTLRDEYPPSPRCR
;
A
#
# COMPACT_ATOMS: atom_id res chain seq x y z
N MET A 1 13.25 0.90 4.54
CA MET A 1 12.01 1.42 3.90
C MET A 1 10.80 0.71 4.51
N ALA A 2 9.60 1.29 4.46
CA ALA A 2 8.38 0.58 4.86
C ALA A 2 7.70 -0.03 3.62
N PHE A 3 7.47 -1.33 3.63
CA PHE A 3 6.90 -2.04 2.49
C PHE A 3 5.37 -2.12 2.62
N PHE A 4 4.68 -1.49 1.67
CA PHE A 4 3.26 -1.66 1.43
C PHE A 4 3.07 -2.81 0.44
N HIS A 5 2.77 -4.00 0.95
CA HIS A 5 2.61 -5.19 0.11
C HIS A 5 1.31 -5.15 -0.70
N GLY A 6 0.26 -4.50 -0.20
CA GLY A 6 -1.07 -4.51 -0.80
C GLY A 6 -1.71 -5.91 -0.84
N CYS A 7 -2.97 -5.99 -1.30
CA CYS A 7 -3.74 -7.23 -1.20
C CYS A 7 -3.27 -8.33 -2.16
N TYR A 8 -2.80 -7.97 -3.36
CA TYR A 8 -2.42 -8.95 -4.37
C TYR A 8 -1.19 -9.75 -3.95
N VAL A 9 -0.12 -9.08 -3.51
CA VAL A 9 1.08 -9.77 -3.01
C VAL A 9 0.72 -10.64 -1.81
N ASN A 10 -0.08 -10.14 -0.87
CA ASN A 10 -0.39 -10.91 0.34
C ASN A 10 -1.18 -12.19 0.08
N TYR A 11 -2.15 -12.15 -0.84
CA TYR A 11 -3.12 -13.25 -1.01
C TYR A 11 -2.97 -14.05 -2.30
N ASN A 12 -2.41 -13.47 -3.36
CA ASN A 12 -2.40 -14.08 -4.69
C ASN A 12 -0.98 -14.42 -5.15
N HIS A 13 -0.01 -13.53 -4.89
CA HIS A 13 1.36 -13.73 -5.34
C HIS A 13 2.40 -13.33 -4.27
N PRO A 14 2.53 -14.09 -3.17
CA PRO A 14 3.47 -13.76 -2.07
C PRO A 14 4.94 -13.79 -2.46
N GLN A 15 5.29 -14.57 -3.49
CA GLN A 15 6.68 -14.71 -3.93
C GLN A 15 7.27 -13.36 -4.38
N LEU A 16 6.48 -12.51 -5.04
CA LEU A 16 6.88 -11.17 -5.45
C LEU A 16 7.30 -10.29 -4.26
N GLY A 17 6.61 -10.41 -3.12
CA GLY A 17 6.99 -9.71 -1.89
C GLY A 17 8.31 -10.23 -1.31
N LYS A 18 8.50 -11.55 -1.32
CA LYS A 18 9.76 -12.18 -0.88
C LYS A 18 10.94 -11.78 -1.77
N ASP A 19 10.73 -11.69 -3.07
CA ASP A 19 11.75 -11.28 -4.03
C ASP A 19 12.16 -9.82 -3.82
N LEU A 20 11.19 -8.91 -3.58
CA LEU A 20 11.49 -7.54 -3.19
C LEU A 20 12.34 -7.49 -1.91
N ILE A 21 11.93 -8.22 -0.86
CA ILE A 21 12.67 -8.29 0.40
C ILE A 21 14.12 -8.77 0.15
N ARG A 22 14.29 -9.79 -0.68
CA ARG A 22 15.62 -10.33 -1.03
C ARG A 22 16.51 -9.28 -1.67
N VAL A 23 15.99 -8.53 -2.65
CA VAL A 23 16.74 -7.48 -3.34
C VAL A 23 17.08 -6.33 -2.38
N VAL A 24 16.12 -5.84 -1.60
CA VAL A 24 16.35 -4.71 -0.68
C VAL A 24 17.30 -5.10 0.47
N ASN A 25 17.28 -6.35 0.91
CA ASN A 25 18.25 -6.88 1.86
C ASN A 25 19.65 -6.98 1.25
N ALA A 26 19.78 -7.41 -0.01
CA ALA A 26 21.06 -7.43 -0.73
C ALA A 26 21.66 -6.02 -0.92
N LEU A 27 20.81 -4.98 -0.94
CA LEU A 27 21.22 -3.57 -0.93
C LEU A 27 21.55 -3.03 0.48
N GLY A 28 21.52 -3.86 1.53
CA GLY A 28 21.88 -3.49 2.90
C GLY A 28 20.90 -2.59 3.64
N THR A 29 19.69 -2.35 3.10
CA THR A 29 18.72 -1.40 3.69
C THR A 29 17.62 -2.09 4.50
N GLY A 30 17.18 -3.27 4.07
CA GLY A 30 16.04 -3.96 4.68
C GLY A 30 14.69 -3.27 4.49
N VAL A 31 13.62 -3.99 4.84
CA VAL A 31 12.25 -3.47 4.80
C VAL A 31 11.51 -3.77 6.11
N GLN A 32 10.67 -2.82 6.50
CA GLN A 32 9.74 -2.96 7.61
C GLN A 32 8.34 -3.21 7.05
N LEU A 33 7.67 -4.25 7.53
CA LEU A 33 6.29 -4.54 7.15
C LEU A 33 5.33 -3.63 7.93
N LEU A 34 4.26 -3.21 7.26
CA LEU A 34 3.18 -2.44 7.90
C LEU A 34 2.19 -3.40 8.55
N SER A 35 2.11 -3.42 9.88
CA SER A 35 1.32 -4.38 10.66
C SER A 35 -0.20 -4.27 10.48
N LYS A 36 -0.68 -3.11 9.98
CA LYS A 36 -2.11 -2.80 9.84
C LYS A 36 -2.49 -2.32 8.44
N GLU A 37 -1.60 -2.49 7.45
CA GLU A 37 -1.97 -2.17 6.08
C GLU A 37 -3.11 -3.06 5.59
N LYS A 38 -3.84 -2.54 4.63
CA LYS A 38 -4.99 -3.16 3.99
C LYS A 38 -4.85 -2.96 2.48
N CYS A 39 -5.80 -3.46 1.71
CA CYS A 39 -5.85 -3.15 0.27
C CYS A 39 -5.75 -1.64 0.05
N CYS A 40 -5.06 -1.21 -1.01
CA CYS A 40 -4.95 0.21 -1.38
C CYS A 40 -6.31 0.84 -1.74
N GLY A 41 -7.34 0.02 -1.98
CA GLY A 41 -8.70 0.50 -2.24
C GLY A 41 -9.02 0.71 -3.71
N VAL A 42 -8.07 0.49 -4.65
CA VAL A 42 -8.34 0.65 -6.08
C VAL A 42 -9.57 -0.12 -6.60
N PRO A 43 -9.88 -1.36 -6.15
CA PRO A 43 -11.09 -2.05 -6.60
C PRO A 43 -12.36 -1.38 -6.09
N LEU A 44 -12.31 -0.78 -4.88
CA LEU A 44 -13.44 -0.05 -4.33
C LEU A 44 -13.69 1.24 -5.13
N ILE A 45 -12.62 1.97 -5.46
CA ILE A 45 -12.69 3.19 -6.29
C ILE A 45 -13.27 2.86 -7.67
N ALA A 46 -12.74 1.83 -8.33
CA ALA A 46 -13.18 1.43 -9.67
C ALA A 46 -14.66 1.01 -9.72
N ASN A 47 -15.22 0.54 -8.60
CA ASN A 47 -16.62 0.10 -8.49
C ASN A 47 -17.52 1.15 -7.80
N GLY A 48 -17.05 2.38 -7.59
CA GLY A 48 -17.87 3.47 -7.02
C GLY A 48 -18.11 3.39 -5.51
N PHE A 49 -17.43 2.48 -4.80
CA PHE A 49 -17.55 2.36 -3.33
C PHE A 49 -16.64 3.35 -2.59
N PHE A 50 -16.79 4.65 -2.87
CA PHE A 50 -15.88 5.70 -2.41
C PHE A 50 -15.81 5.84 -0.90
N ASP A 51 -16.92 5.70 -0.17
CA ASP A 51 -16.92 5.75 1.30
C ASP A 51 -16.10 4.60 1.92
N LYS A 52 -16.20 3.40 1.33
CA LYS A 52 -15.40 2.26 1.76
C LYS A 52 -13.93 2.46 1.41
N ALA A 53 -13.63 2.97 0.22
CA ALA A 53 -12.28 3.32 -0.20
C ALA A 53 -11.65 4.36 0.74
N ARG A 54 -12.41 5.40 1.13
CA ARG A 54 -11.98 6.45 2.06
C ARG A 54 -11.65 5.90 3.44
N LYS A 55 -12.52 5.06 4.01
CA LYS A 55 -12.24 4.37 5.28
C LYS A 55 -10.97 3.52 5.17
N GLN A 56 -10.79 2.85 4.04
CA GLN A 56 -9.61 2.02 3.81
C GLN A 56 -8.32 2.83 3.72
N ALA A 57 -8.36 3.95 2.99
CA ALA A 57 -7.28 4.91 2.89
C ALA A 57 -6.89 5.47 4.25
N GLN A 58 -7.87 5.83 5.10
CA GLN A 58 -7.61 6.32 6.46
C GLN A 58 -6.86 5.29 7.32
N SER A 59 -7.24 4.01 7.28
CA SER A 59 -6.51 2.95 8.00
C SER A 59 -5.07 2.79 7.48
N ASN A 60 -4.88 2.84 6.16
CA ASN A 60 -3.55 2.73 5.56
C ASN A 60 -2.67 3.94 5.89
N VAL A 61 -3.22 5.15 5.84
CA VAL A 61 -2.52 6.38 6.24
C VAL A 61 -2.12 6.31 7.71
N ALA A 62 -3.00 5.84 8.59
CA ALA A 62 -2.66 5.63 10.00
C ALA A 62 -1.50 4.64 10.15
N ALA A 63 -1.55 3.48 9.49
CA ALA A 63 -0.48 2.48 9.53
C ALA A 63 0.85 3.00 8.96
N MET A 64 0.81 3.79 7.89
CA MET A 64 2.01 4.41 7.30
C MET A 64 2.60 5.48 8.23
N ARG A 65 1.75 6.28 8.89
CA ARG A 65 2.19 7.32 9.85
C ARG A 65 2.77 6.78 11.15
N GLU A 66 2.54 5.51 11.48
CA GLU A 66 3.24 4.83 12.58
C GLU A 66 4.76 4.73 12.30
N ASN A 67 5.20 4.94 11.05
CA ASN A 67 6.60 4.92 10.64
C ASN A 67 7.01 6.23 9.94
N THR A 68 8.28 6.62 10.08
CA THR A 68 8.85 7.79 9.36
C THR A 68 9.61 7.40 8.10
N LEU A 69 9.55 6.12 7.72
CA LEU A 69 10.28 5.57 6.57
C LEU A 69 9.58 5.88 5.25
N PRO A 70 10.34 6.02 4.14
CA PRO A 70 9.74 6.07 2.81
C PRO A 70 9.00 4.76 2.51
N ILE A 71 7.83 4.89 1.87
CA ILE A 71 6.99 3.77 1.48
C ILE A 71 7.43 3.22 0.13
N ILE A 72 7.57 1.90 0.03
CA ILE A 72 7.77 1.17 -1.22
C ILE A 72 6.59 0.24 -1.46
N ALA A 73 6.16 0.10 -2.71
CA ALA A 73 5.14 -0.85 -3.14
C ALA A 73 5.57 -1.52 -4.44
N THR A 74 5.23 -2.79 -4.64
CA THR A 74 5.53 -3.53 -5.89
C THR A 74 4.49 -3.30 -6.98
N SER A 75 3.27 -2.90 -6.61
CA SER A 75 2.19 -2.62 -7.55
C SER A 75 2.17 -1.14 -7.90
N SER A 76 2.35 -0.83 -9.19
CA SER A 76 2.20 0.53 -9.73
C SER A 76 0.82 1.11 -9.44
N THR A 77 -0.23 0.30 -9.53
CA THR A 77 -1.60 0.70 -9.19
C THR A 77 -1.75 1.04 -7.72
N CYS A 78 -1.14 0.27 -6.81
CA CYS A 78 -1.14 0.61 -5.39
C CYS A 78 -0.37 1.90 -5.14
N ALA A 79 0.82 2.06 -5.72
CA ALA A 79 1.64 3.26 -5.58
C ALA A 79 0.91 4.52 -6.07
N PHE A 80 0.26 4.46 -7.23
CA PHE A 80 -0.59 5.53 -7.75
C PHE A 80 -1.75 5.83 -6.81
N THR A 81 -2.46 4.81 -6.35
CA THR A 81 -3.63 5.00 -5.46
C THR A 81 -3.24 5.66 -4.15
N LEU A 82 -2.13 5.21 -3.53
CA LEU A 82 -1.61 5.77 -2.29
C LEU A 82 -1.20 7.24 -2.43
N ARG A 83 -0.58 7.60 -3.55
CA ARG A 83 -0.02 8.94 -3.80
C ARG A 83 -1.07 9.94 -4.29
N ASP A 84 -1.90 9.52 -5.24
CA ASP A 84 -2.75 10.42 -6.03
C ASP A 84 -4.25 10.31 -5.67
N GLU A 85 -4.71 9.14 -5.21
CA GLU A 85 -6.15 8.89 -4.97
C GLU A 85 -6.58 8.95 -3.52
N TYR A 86 -5.63 8.99 -2.58
CA TYR A 86 -5.97 9.16 -1.18
C TYR A 86 -6.52 10.57 -0.92
N PRO A 87 -7.37 10.76 0.11
CA PRO A 87 -7.96 12.06 0.41
C PRO A 87 -6.86 13.15 0.53
N PRO A 88 -7.05 14.33 -0.10
CA PRO A 88 -8.33 14.91 -0.55
C PRO A 88 -8.70 14.72 -2.04
N SER A 89 -8.36 13.60 -2.67
CA SER A 89 -8.74 13.29 -4.08
C SER A 89 -10.25 13.47 -4.35
N PRO A 90 -10.63 14.10 -5.49
CA PRO A 90 -12.03 14.25 -5.91
C PRO A 90 -12.70 12.93 -6.29
N ARG A 91 -11.96 11.87 -6.65
CA ARG A 91 -12.56 10.54 -6.90
C ARG A 91 -12.93 9.83 -5.62
N CYS A 92 -12.34 10.24 -4.49
CA CYS A 92 -12.70 9.78 -3.16
C CYS A 92 -13.56 10.82 -2.41
N ARG A 93 -14.21 11.78 -3.09
CA ARG A 93 -15.18 12.74 -2.52
C ARG A 93 -16.61 12.23 -2.59
#